data_AF-A0A1H5HX83-F1
#
_entry.id   AF-A0A1H5HX83-F1
#
_cell.length_a   1.000
_cell.length_b   1.000
_cell.length_c   1.000
_cell.angle_alpha   90.00
_cell.angle_beta   90.00
_cell.angle_gamma   90.00
#
_symmetry.space_group_name_H-M   'P 1'
#
loop_
_entity.id
_entity.type
_entity.pdbx_description
1 polymer ?
#
loop_
_entity_poly.entity_id
_entity_poly.type
_entity_poly.pdbx_seq_one_letter_code
_entity_poly.pdbx_strand_id
1 'polypeptide(L)'
;MSRNARRITAAVLASGALVAAAALPAVADGHGHGHGHGRGHHDPRPTVVLGEIQYDSPGRDNGSNRSLNGEWVTVTNTGRHTVNLRNWTLSDESHRTYKFDLRLPGRSSVRVHTGVGRDTRHDVYQDRHNYVWDNSDTATLRDARGHKVDSKSWGRHHHGPRR
;
A
#
# COMPACT_ATOMS: atom_id res chain seq x y z
N MET A 1 -51.94 -12.99 39.14
CA MET A 1 -51.13 -11.76 38.97
C MET A 1 -50.67 -11.66 37.52
N SER A 2 -50.41 -10.43 37.07
CA SER A 2 -50.52 -9.94 35.70
C SER A 2 -49.47 -10.42 34.67
N ARG A 3 -49.95 -10.43 33.42
CA ARG A 3 -49.36 -10.47 32.07
C ARG A 3 -47.97 -9.81 31.92
N ASN A 4 -47.13 -10.32 31.01
CA ASN A 4 -46.83 -9.61 29.75
C ASN A 4 -45.97 -10.42 28.76
N ALA A 5 -46.54 -10.64 27.57
CA ALA A 5 -45.86 -10.98 26.33
C ALA A 5 -45.31 -9.71 25.67
N ARG A 6 -44.18 -9.80 24.96
CA ARG A 6 -43.81 -8.82 23.92
C ARG A 6 -43.20 -9.54 22.72
N ARG A 7 -44.02 -9.65 21.67
CA ARG A 7 -43.62 -9.92 20.29
C ARG A 7 -42.88 -8.68 19.78
N ILE A 8 -41.75 -8.85 19.10
CA ILE A 8 -41.07 -7.75 18.40
C ILE A 8 -41.23 -7.97 16.90
N THR A 9 -41.73 -6.90 16.29
CA THR A 9 -42.24 -6.71 14.94
C THR A 9 -41.13 -6.77 13.89
N ALA A 10 -41.40 -7.47 12.79
CA ALA A 10 -40.62 -7.44 11.56
C ALA A 10 -40.84 -6.10 10.82
N ALA A 11 -39.76 -5.47 10.35
CA ALA A 11 -39.83 -4.31 9.47
C ALA A 11 -39.32 -4.71 8.07
N VAL A 12 -40.23 -4.66 7.09
CA VAL A 12 -39.95 -4.74 5.66
C VAL A 12 -39.48 -3.35 5.21
N LEU A 13 -38.38 -3.29 4.44
CA LEU A 13 -38.04 -2.12 3.63
C LEU A 13 -37.92 -2.50 2.16
N ALA A 14 -38.59 -1.70 1.34
CA ALA A 14 -38.88 -1.91 -0.06
C ALA A 14 -37.77 -1.39 -1.00
N SER A 15 -37.70 -2.06 -2.16
CA SER A 15 -37.31 -1.67 -3.52
C SER A 15 -36.52 -0.38 -3.81
N GLY A 16 -35.51 -0.51 -4.67
CA GLY A 16 -34.98 0.57 -5.50
C GLY A 16 -33.84 0.13 -6.43
N ALA A 17 -34.15 -0.28 -7.65
CA ALA A 17 -33.14 -0.50 -8.70
C ALA A 17 -32.86 0.83 -9.41
N LEU A 18 -31.60 1.31 -9.38
CA LEU A 18 -31.16 2.45 -10.17
C LEU A 18 -30.33 1.96 -11.35
N VAL A 19 -30.89 2.08 -12.56
CA VAL A 19 -30.14 1.95 -13.81
C VAL A 19 -29.65 3.35 -14.18
N ALA A 20 -28.34 3.57 -14.10
CA ALA A 20 -27.71 4.79 -14.60
C ALA A 20 -26.88 4.45 -15.85
N ALA A 21 -27.43 4.75 -17.03
CA ALA A 21 -26.68 4.71 -18.28
C ALA A 21 -26.02 6.08 -18.51
N ALA A 22 -24.72 6.18 -18.26
CA ALA A 22 -23.94 7.35 -18.64
C ALA A 22 -23.48 7.20 -20.10
N ALA A 23 -24.09 7.95 -21.02
CA ALA A 23 -23.55 8.12 -22.36
C ALA A 23 -22.40 9.15 -22.30
N LEU A 24 -21.18 8.69 -22.61
CA LEU A 24 -20.00 9.57 -22.73
C LEU A 24 -19.87 10.08 -24.17
N PRO A 25 -19.40 11.33 -24.38
CA PRO A 25 -19.09 11.82 -25.72
C PRO A 25 -17.85 11.09 -26.28
N ALA A 26 -17.99 10.55 -27.49
CA ALA A 26 -16.87 10.11 -28.29
C ALA A 26 -16.12 11.35 -28.81
N VAL A 27 -15.01 11.72 -28.15
CA VAL A 27 -14.06 12.65 -28.75
C VAL A 27 -13.21 11.88 -29.75
N ALA A 28 -13.63 11.97 -31.02
CA ALA A 28 -12.75 11.67 -32.13
C ALA A 28 -11.75 12.81 -32.24
N ASP A 29 -10.53 12.60 -31.74
CA ASP A 29 -9.42 13.51 -32.04
C ASP A 29 -8.70 13.00 -33.30
N GLY A 30 -8.63 13.89 -34.28
CA GLY A 30 -8.23 13.61 -35.66
C GLY A 30 -6.71 13.55 -35.83
N HIS A 31 -6.31 12.80 -36.85
CA HIS A 31 -4.94 12.63 -37.32
C HIS A 31 -4.17 13.95 -37.54
N GLY A 32 -2.97 14.03 -36.97
CA GLY A 32 -1.92 14.96 -37.38
C GLY A 32 -0.56 14.28 -37.32
N HIS A 33 -0.01 13.92 -38.48
CA HIS A 33 1.32 13.33 -38.64
C HIS A 33 2.43 14.35 -38.34
N GLY A 34 3.37 14.00 -37.47
CA GLY A 34 4.62 14.73 -37.24
C GLY A 34 5.66 13.83 -36.57
N HIS A 35 6.77 13.58 -37.27
CA HIS A 35 7.84 12.65 -36.90
C HIS A 35 8.57 13.05 -35.60
N GLY A 36 8.97 12.05 -34.78
CA GLY A 36 10.02 12.24 -33.77
C GLY A 36 9.95 11.32 -32.55
N HIS A 37 10.67 10.19 -32.63
CA HIS A 37 11.20 9.36 -31.52
C HIS A 37 10.21 8.84 -30.47
N GLY A 38 10.03 7.50 -30.48
CA GLY A 38 9.09 6.75 -29.65
C GLY A 38 9.09 7.14 -28.17
N ARG A 39 8.02 7.83 -27.76
CA ARG A 39 7.54 7.77 -26.39
C ARG A 39 6.66 6.53 -26.33
N GLY A 40 7.19 5.48 -25.71
CA GLY A 40 6.41 4.32 -25.35
C GLY A 40 5.12 4.76 -24.68
N HIS A 41 4.07 3.99 -24.91
CA HIS A 41 2.86 4.02 -24.10
C HIS A 41 3.29 3.88 -22.63
N HIS A 42 3.51 5.02 -21.97
CA HIS A 42 3.69 5.05 -20.54
C HIS A 42 2.29 4.84 -19.99
N ASP A 43 1.96 3.58 -19.68
CA ASP A 43 1.06 3.31 -18.56
C ASP A 43 1.41 4.33 -17.47
N PRO A 44 0.44 5.09 -16.93
CA PRO A 44 0.72 6.06 -15.88
C PRO A 44 1.29 5.28 -14.70
N ARG A 45 2.62 5.19 -14.65
CA ARG A 45 3.31 4.45 -13.61
C ARG A 45 2.92 5.11 -12.29
N PRO A 46 2.57 4.34 -11.27
CA PRO A 46 2.27 4.89 -9.96
C PRO A 46 3.45 5.76 -9.53
N THR A 47 3.15 7.01 -9.15
CA THR A 47 4.18 7.96 -8.73
C THR A 47 4.80 7.55 -7.40
N VAL A 48 4.09 6.76 -6.61
CA VAL A 48 4.58 6.17 -5.36
C VAL A 48 4.75 4.67 -5.55
N VAL A 49 5.93 4.15 -5.22
CA VAL A 49 6.32 2.74 -5.42
C VAL A 49 7.00 2.18 -4.19
N LEU A 50 7.01 0.86 -4.08
CA LEU A 50 7.80 0.11 -3.10
C LEU A 50 9.24 -0.04 -3.60
N GLY A 51 10.18 0.43 -2.79
CA GLY A 51 11.61 0.43 -3.06
C GLY A 51 12.31 -0.81 -2.50
N GLU A 52 13.51 -0.61 -1.95
CA GLU A 52 14.26 -1.66 -1.25
C GLU A 52 13.49 -2.20 -0.05
N ILE A 53 13.70 -3.49 0.24
CA ILE A 53 13.09 -4.20 1.35
C ILE A 53 14.21 -4.93 2.06
N GLN A 54 14.38 -4.63 3.34
CA GLN A 54 15.23 -5.39 4.25
C GLN A 54 14.28 -6.21 5.12
N TYR A 55 14.27 -7.52 4.91
CA TYR A 55 13.45 -8.46 5.70
C TYR A 55 14.32 -9.31 6.64
N ASP A 56 15.59 -9.53 6.30
CA ASP A 56 16.55 -10.21 7.16
C ASP A 56 17.22 -9.18 8.08
N SER A 57 16.90 -9.22 9.37
CA SER A 57 17.43 -8.25 10.33
C SER A 57 18.90 -8.55 10.62
N PRO A 58 19.84 -7.61 10.41
CA PRO A 58 21.25 -7.89 10.65
C PRO A 58 21.52 -8.18 12.13
N GLY A 59 21.94 -9.42 12.43
CA GLY A 59 22.24 -9.90 13.78
C GLY A 59 21.50 -11.18 14.14
N ARG A 60 21.42 -11.52 15.43
CA ARG A 60 20.54 -12.61 15.87
C ARG A 60 19.11 -12.10 15.98
N ASP A 61 18.17 -12.81 15.37
CA ASP A 61 16.74 -12.62 15.59
C ASP A 61 16.39 -13.04 17.02
N ASN A 62 16.22 -12.05 17.87
CA ASN A 62 15.97 -12.24 19.30
C ASN A 62 14.70 -11.51 19.78
N GLY A 63 13.88 -11.01 18.86
CA GLY A 63 12.68 -10.23 19.18
C GLY A 63 12.98 -8.85 19.79
N SER A 64 14.24 -8.42 19.87
CA SER A 64 14.56 -7.09 20.38
C SER A 64 14.09 -6.00 19.41
N ASN A 65 13.77 -4.82 19.93
CA ASN A 65 13.42 -3.66 19.12
C ASN A 65 14.50 -3.31 18.07
N ARG A 66 15.77 -3.61 18.37
CA ARG A 66 16.87 -3.44 17.41
C ARG A 66 16.76 -4.40 16.23
N SER A 67 16.39 -5.66 16.49
CA SER A 67 16.13 -6.64 15.44
C SER A 67 14.86 -6.24 14.65
N LEU A 68 13.75 -5.90 15.31
CA LEU A 68 12.53 -5.45 14.60
C LEU A 68 12.73 -4.19 13.74
N ASN A 69 13.58 -3.25 14.16
CA ASN A 69 13.92 -2.09 13.34
C ASN A 69 14.93 -2.40 12.22
N GLY A 70 15.54 -3.58 12.24
CA GLY A 70 16.35 -4.13 11.15
C GLY A 70 15.52 -4.51 9.94
N GLU A 71 14.22 -4.80 10.13
CA GLU A 71 13.27 -4.99 9.05
C GLU A 71 12.62 -3.67 8.64
N TRP A 72 12.63 -3.39 7.34
CA TRP A 72 11.96 -2.22 6.79
C TRP A 72 11.60 -2.38 5.31
N VAL A 73 10.57 -1.64 4.91
CA VAL A 73 10.19 -1.44 3.51
C VAL A 73 10.33 0.03 3.16
N THR A 74 10.98 0.35 2.03
CA THR A 74 11.03 1.72 1.52
C THR A 74 9.82 2.03 0.67
N VAL A 75 9.20 3.19 0.91
CA VAL A 75 8.19 3.79 0.03
C VAL A 75 8.78 5.03 -0.62
N THR A 76 8.77 5.08 -1.95
CA THR A 76 9.42 6.14 -2.73
C THR A 76 8.43 6.88 -3.59
N ASN A 77 8.41 8.21 -3.51
CA ASN A 77 7.71 9.07 -4.44
C ASN A 77 8.66 9.45 -5.59
N THR A 78 8.49 8.76 -6.72
CA THR A 78 9.21 9.03 -7.97
C THR A 78 8.68 10.26 -8.71
N GLY A 79 7.52 10.79 -8.31
CA GLY A 79 6.95 12.02 -8.85
C GLY A 79 7.73 13.27 -8.43
N ARG A 80 7.40 14.41 -9.06
CA ARG A 80 7.96 15.73 -8.70
C ARG A 80 7.17 16.43 -7.60
N HIS A 81 5.94 16.02 -7.34
CA HIS A 81 5.02 16.68 -6.41
C HIS A 81 4.86 15.88 -5.13
N THR A 82 4.61 16.57 -4.02
CA THR A 82 4.28 15.95 -2.74
C THR A 82 2.98 15.15 -2.84
N VAL A 83 3.01 13.91 -2.35
CA VAL A 83 1.85 13.03 -2.25
C VAL A 83 1.40 12.96 -0.80
N ASN A 84 0.10 13.08 -0.56
CA ASN A 84 -0.48 12.86 0.76
C ASN A 84 -0.75 11.35 0.93
N LEU A 85 0.03 10.69 1.79
CA LEU A 85 -0.12 9.27 2.09
C LEU A 85 -1.11 9.02 3.22
N ARG A 86 -1.75 10.05 3.77
CA ARG A 86 -2.71 9.88 4.86
C ARG A 86 -3.81 8.87 4.49
N ASN A 87 -4.02 7.90 5.37
CA ASN A 87 -4.91 6.74 5.18
C ASN A 87 -4.51 5.73 4.10
N TRP A 88 -3.36 5.88 3.46
CA TRP A 88 -2.80 4.80 2.66
C TRP A 88 -2.41 3.65 3.57
N THR A 89 -2.34 2.44 3.00
CA THR A 89 -1.98 1.25 3.77
C THR A 89 -0.85 0.47 3.12
N LEU A 90 0.03 -0.06 3.97
CA LEU A 90 1.03 -1.05 3.62
C LEU A 90 0.66 -2.35 4.35
N SER A 91 0.45 -3.44 3.63
CA SER A 91 0.07 -4.73 4.21
C SER A 91 0.93 -5.88 3.68
N ASP A 92 1.18 -6.87 4.54
CA ASP A 92 1.76 -8.16 4.15
C ASP A 92 0.68 -9.19 3.73
N GLU A 93 1.11 -10.39 3.33
CA GLU A 93 0.21 -11.49 2.94
C GLU A 93 -0.64 -12.02 4.10
N SER A 94 -0.18 -11.88 5.35
CA SER A 94 -0.93 -12.24 6.58
C SER A 94 -1.87 -11.12 7.06
N HIS A 95 -2.11 -10.10 6.22
CA HIS A 95 -3.02 -8.98 6.47
C HIS A 95 -2.64 -8.05 7.64
N ARG A 96 -1.40 -8.07 8.15
CA ARG A 96 -0.95 -7.06 9.12
C ARG A 96 -0.79 -5.75 8.35
N THR A 97 -1.58 -4.76 8.76
CA THR A 97 -1.69 -3.49 8.03
C THR A 97 -1.06 -2.37 8.83
N TYR A 98 -0.20 -1.59 8.19
CA TYR A 98 0.25 -0.28 8.65
C TYR A 98 -0.50 0.82 7.91
N LYS A 99 -0.86 1.89 8.62
CA LYS A 99 -1.61 3.02 8.08
C LYS A 99 -0.78 4.30 8.19
N PHE A 100 -0.53 4.94 7.05
CA PHE A 100 0.27 6.15 7.01
C PHE A 100 -0.51 7.38 7.51
N ASP A 101 0.19 8.27 8.21
CA ASP A 101 -0.28 9.62 8.58
C ASP A 101 0.77 10.69 8.21
N LEU A 102 1.26 10.67 6.97
CA LEU A 102 2.31 11.58 6.51
C LEU A 102 2.12 12.07 5.07
N ARG A 103 2.91 13.09 4.71
CA ARG A 103 3.04 13.58 3.33
C ARG A 103 4.46 13.29 2.84
N LEU A 104 4.57 12.65 1.67
CA LEU A 104 5.85 12.27 1.09
C LEU A 104 6.21 13.26 -0.04
N PRO A 105 7.27 14.08 0.12
CA PRO A 105 7.69 15.02 -0.91
C PRO A 105 8.04 14.33 -2.22
N GLY A 106 8.04 15.08 -3.33
CA GLY A 106 8.52 14.57 -4.60
C GLY A 106 9.99 14.14 -4.51
N ARG A 107 10.36 13.11 -5.27
CA ARG A 107 11.74 12.58 -5.32
C ARG A 107 12.30 12.18 -3.96
N SER A 108 11.44 11.79 -3.02
CA SER A 108 11.82 11.45 -1.65
C SER A 108 11.32 10.04 -1.29
N SER A 109 11.91 9.48 -0.25
CA SER A 109 11.60 8.13 0.26
C SER A 109 11.45 8.14 1.76
N VAL A 110 10.66 7.19 2.28
CA VAL A 110 10.51 6.92 3.71
C VAL A 110 10.64 5.42 3.95
N ARG A 111 11.33 5.03 5.01
CA ARG A 111 11.43 3.65 5.48
C ARG A 111 10.38 3.39 6.53
N VAL A 112 9.66 2.28 6.38
CA VAL A 112 8.66 1.81 7.34
C VAL A 112 9.27 0.64 8.09
N HIS A 113 9.67 0.87 9.33
CA HIS A 113 10.26 -0.14 10.22
C HIS A 113 9.19 -0.93 10.95
N THR A 114 9.43 -2.22 11.20
CA THR A 114 8.49 -3.06 11.96
C THR A 114 8.39 -2.65 13.43
N GLY A 115 9.52 -2.34 14.05
CA GLY A 115 9.62 -2.10 15.50
C GLY A 115 9.04 -0.77 15.97
N VAL A 116 9.46 -0.38 17.17
CA VAL A 116 9.10 0.89 17.83
C VAL A 116 10.23 1.89 17.65
N GLY A 117 9.88 3.13 17.38
CA GLY A 117 10.83 4.21 17.23
C GLY A 117 10.13 5.56 17.17
N ARG A 118 10.91 6.61 16.93
CA ARG A 118 10.36 7.96 16.79
C ARG A 118 10.27 8.30 15.31
N ASP A 119 9.06 8.56 14.85
CA ASP A 119 8.82 8.99 13.47
C ASP A 119 9.62 10.24 13.10
N THR A 120 10.22 10.18 11.92
CA THR A 120 10.93 11.27 11.26
C THR A 120 10.45 11.40 9.82
N ARG A 121 11.02 12.35 9.07
CA ARG A 121 10.74 12.50 7.64
C ARG A 121 11.18 11.31 6.78
N HIS A 122 12.12 10.49 7.28
CA HIS A 122 12.77 9.42 6.52
C HIS A 122 12.48 8.03 7.07
N ASP A 123 12.04 7.94 8.32
CA ASP A 123 11.86 6.69 9.04
C ASP A 123 10.57 6.79 9.85
N VAL A 124 9.67 5.85 9.65
CA VAL A 124 8.42 5.70 10.42
C VAL A 124 8.30 4.28 10.95
N TYR A 125 7.57 4.13 12.04
CA TYR A 125 7.55 2.89 12.82
C TYR A 125 6.13 2.32 12.89
N GLN A 126 5.98 1.00 12.76
CA GLN A 126 4.68 0.35 12.91
C GLN A 126 4.26 0.20 14.39
N ASP A 127 5.16 0.52 15.32
CA ASP A 127 4.98 0.36 16.77
C ASP A 127 4.64 -1.08 17.20
N ARG A 128 5.20 -2.06 16.48
CA ARG A 128 4.97 -3.48 16.76
C ARG A 128 6.12 -4.07 17.58
N HIS A 129 5.76 -5.09 18.36
CA HIS A 129 6.70 -5.86 19.20
C HIS A 129 6.95 -7.27 18.65
N ASN A 130 6.39 -7.59 17.48
CA ASN A 130 6.51 -8.87 16.80
C ASN A 130 6.92 -8.63 15.34
N TYR A 131 7.66 -9.56 14.76
CA TYR A 131 8.05 -9.55 13.35
C TYR A 131 6.80 -9.55 12.45
N VAL A 132 6.86 -8.76 11.37
CA VAL A 132 5.76 -8.61 10.40
C VAL A 132 6.08 -9.29 9.09
N TRP A 133 7.34 -9.22 8.68
CA TRP A 133 7.79 -9.69 7.38
C TRP A 133 8.37 -11.09 7.53
N ASP A 134 7.83 -12.04 6.78
CA ASP A 134 8.39 -13.39 6.73
C ASP A 134 9.52 -13.49 5.71
N ASN A 135 10.30 -14.59 5.75
CA ASN A 135 11.41 -14.85 4.80
C ASN A 135 10.97 -14.94 3.34
N SER A 136 9.67 -15.08 3.09
CA SER A 136 9.02 -14.95 1.79
C SER A 136 7.66 -14.32 2.03
N ASP A 137 7.41 -13.17 1.41
CA ASP A 137 6.22 -12.38 1.66
C ASP A 137 6.00 -11.38 0.51
N THR A 138 4.83 -10.74 0.48
CA THR A 138 4.45 -9.71 -0.47
C THR A 138 3.93 -8.48 0.25
N ALA A 139 4.71 -7.39 0.20
CA ALA A 139 4.24 -6.08 0.60
C ALA A 139 3.30 -5.51 -0.47
N THR A 140 2.11 -5.07 -0.05
CA THR A 140 1.11 -4.42 -0.91
C THR A 140 0.84 -3.00 -0.42
N LEU A 141 1.03 -2.02 -1.29
CA LEU A 141 0.71 -0.61 -1.04
C LEU A 141 -0.65 -0.27 -1.64
N ARG A 142 -1.53 0.34 -0.86
CA ARG A 142 -2.85 0.81 -1.31
C ARG A 142 -3.06 2.29 -1.00
N ASP A 143 -3.80 2.95 -1.90
CA ASP A 143 -4.20 4.34 -1.71
C ASP A 143 -5.27 4.48 -0.60
N ALA A 144 -5.63 5.72 -0.25
CA ALA A 144 -6.65 6.00 0.75
C ALA A 144 -8.06 5.48 0.41
N ARG A 145 -8.30 5.04 -0.84
CA ARG A 145 -9.57 4.43 -1.30
C ARG A 145 -9.48 2.90 -1.35
N GLY A 146 -8.32 2.33 -1.02
CA GLY A 146 -8.07 0.89 -1.03
C GLY A 146 -7.60 0.35 -2.39
N HIS A 147 -7.38 1.19 -3.40
CA HIS A 147 -6.85 0.74 -4.68
C HIS A 147 -5.38 0.35 -4.54
N LYS A 148 -5.01 -0.78 -5.14
CA LYS A 148 -3.60 -1.22 -5.16
C LYS A 148 -2.78 -0.24 -6.01
N VAL A 149 -1.77 0.36 -5.39
CA VAL A 149 -0.82 1.27 -6.04
C VAL A 149 0.39 0.48 -6.52
N ASP A 150 0.95 -0.36 -5.65
CA ASP A 150 2.12 -1.18 -5.95
C ASP A 150 2.18 -2.43 -5.07
N SER A 151 2.97 -3.42 -5.48
CA SER A 151 3.23 -4.62 -4.68
C SER A 151 4.60 -5.21 -5.00
N LYS A 152 5.31 -5.68 -3.97
CA LYS A 152 6.64 -6.28 -4.12
C LYS A 152 6.77 -7.53 -3.25
N SER A 153 7.22 -8.62 -3.85
CA SER A 153 7.44 -9.90 -3.18
C SER A 153 8.93 -10.22 -3.02
N TRP A 154 9.31 -10.96 -1.98
CA TRP A 154 10.66 -11.47 -1.75
C TRP A 154 10.63 -12.93 -1.27
N GLY A 155 11.81 -13.52 -1.06
CA GLY A 155 11.94 -14.88 -0.49
C GLY A 155 11.89 -16.05 -1.47
N ARG A 156 11.68 -15.80 -2.77
CA ARG A 156 12.03 -16.78 -3.79
C ARG A 156 13.54 -16.72 -4.01
N HIS A 157 14.24 -17.71 -3.47
CA HIS A 157 15.67 -17.98 -3.63
C HIS A 157 16.32 -17.26 -4.83
N HIS A 158 17.10 -16.20 -4.56
CA HIS A 158 18.20 -15.86 -5.44
C HIS A 158 19.31 -16.89 -5.24
N HIS A 159 19.09 -18.13 -5.70
CA HIS A 159 20.20 -18.97 -6.13
C HIS A 159 20.70 -18.41 -7.46
N GLY A 160 21.49 -17.33 -7.39
CA GLY A 160 22.40 -17.01 -8.48
C GLY A 160 23.34 -18.21 -8.68
N PRO A 161 23.68 -18.57 -9.93
CA PRO A 161 24.54 -19.71 -10.18
C PRO A 161 25.90 -19.46 -9.53
N ARG A 162 26.34 -20.40 -8.69
CA ARG A 162 27.69 -20.44 -8.16
C ARG A 162 28.64 -20.63 -9.35
N ARG A 163 29.57 -19.69 -9.54
CA ARG A 163 30.74 -19.90 -10.39
C ARG A 163 31.84 -20.53 -9.57
#